data_AF-A0A8J6QLL3-F1
#
_entry.id   AF-A0A8J6QLL3-F1
#
_cell.length_a   1.000
_cell.length_b   1.000
_cell.length_c   1.000
_cell.angle_alpha   90.00
_cell.angle_beta   90.00
_cell.angle_gamma   90.00
#
_symmetry.space_group_name_H-M   'P 1'
#
loop_
_entity.id
_entity.type
_entity.pdbx_description
1 polymer ?
#
loop_
_entity_poly.entity_id
_entity_poly.type
_entity_poly.pdbx_seq_one_letter_code
_entity_poly.pdbx_strand_id
1 'polypeptide(L)'
;MQVIELQRDDWNFFCPSTGERVFKESGEPNATTIRGIWFDEVPNEPEALASELQGAWAAHQAIQDAADEAVDVIAFLKSVDQPGWVAFEITTSGMACGPVSNTTWTVLDLS
;
A
#
# COMPACT_ATOMS: atom_id res chain seq x y z
N MET A 1 6.56 7.93 -6.75
CA MET A 1 7.07 6.60 -7.14
C MET A 1 6.13 6.01 -8.19
N GLN A 2 6.49 4.91 -8.85
CA GLN A 2 5.54 4.26 -9.77
C GLN A 2 4.44 3.54 -8.96
N VAL A 3 3.19 3.68 -9.40
CA VAL A 3 2.05 2.90 -8.91
C VAL A 3 1.63 1.92 -10.00
N ILE A 4 1.45 0.66 -9.65
CA ILE A 4 0.97 -0.41 -10.53
C ILE A 4 -0.34 -0.94 -9.98
N GLU A 5 -1.39 -0.85 -10.78
CA GLU A 5 -2.71 -1.38 -10.47
C GLU A 5 -2.78 -2.88 -10.81
N LEU A 6 -3.31 -3.67 -9.88
CA LEU A 6 -3.50 -5.12 -10.01
C LEU A 6 -4.89 -5.51 -9.51
N GLN A 7 -5.59 -6.31 -10.31
CA GLN A 7 -6.83 -6.97 -9.92
C GLN A 7 -6.52 -8.44 -9.61
N ARG A 8 -6.97 -8.93 -8.45
CA ARG A 8 -6.70 -10.31 -8.02
C ARG A 8 -7.90 -10.96 -7.33
N ASP A 9 -7.95 -12.28 -7.41
CA ASP A 9 -8.94 -13.10 -6.69
C ASP A 9 -8.32 -13.80 -5.46
N ASP A 10 -7.04 -13.53 -5.19
CA ASP A 10 -6.28 -14.12 -4.09
C ASP A 10 -5.25 -13.16 -3.47
N TRP A 11 -4.76 -13.55 -2.30
CA TRP A 11 -3.69 -12.86 -1.56
C TRP A 11 -2.30 -13.46 -1.84
N ASN A 12 -2.15 -14.28 -2.89
CA ASN A 12 -0.88 -14.91 -3.25
C ASN A 12 0.00 -13.91 -4.03
N PHE A 13 0.44 -12.86 -3.34
CA PHE A 13 1.32 -11.85 -3.89
C PHE A 13 2.77 -12.09 -3.47
N PHE A 14 3.68 -12.04 -4.45
CA PHE A 14 5.11 -12.30 -4.26
C PHE A 14 5.91 -11.12 -4.78
N CYS A 15 6.98 -10.77 -4.06
CA CYS A 15 7.87 -9.69 -4.45
C CYS A 15 8.57 -10.05 -5.79
N PRO A 16 8.44 -9.22 -6.84
CA PRO A 16 8.98 -9.56 -8.16
C PRO A 16 10.51 -9.70 -8.21
N SER A 17 11.25 -9.01 -7.33
CA SER A 17 12.72 -9.03 -7.31
C SER A 17 13.28 -10.20 -6.50
N THR A 18 12.62 -10.60 -5.41
CA THR A 18 13.14 -11.62 -4.48
C THR A 18 12.42 -12.96 -4.55
N GLY A 19 11.20 -13.00 -5.06
CA GLY A 19 10.32 -14.17 -5.00
C GLY A 19 9.75 -14.47 -3.61
N GLU A 20 10.00 -13.62 -2.61
CA GLU A 20 9.42 -13.75 -1.27
C GLU A 20 7.91 -13.51 -1.32
N ARG A 21 7.15 -14.29 -0.54
CA ARG A 21 5.73 -13.99 -0.35
C ARG A 21 5.60 -12.68 0.43
N VAL A 22 4.78 -11.75 -0.06
CA VAL A 22 4.63 -10.42 0.54
C VAL A 22 3.86 -10.49 1.85
N PHE A 23 2.81 -11.30 1.90
CA PHE A 23 1.99 -11.52 3.09
C PHE A 23 2.07 -12.97 3.59
N LYS A 24 1.94 -13.20 4.89
CA LYS A 24 1.74 -14.54 5.44
C LYS A 24 0.32 -15.03 5.15
N GLU A 25 0.06 -16.31 5.39
CA GLU A 25 -1.32 -16.84 5.31
C GLU A 25 -2.27 -16.20 6.33
N SER A 26 -1.72 -15.66 7.42
CA SER A 26 -2.47 -14.87 8.40
C SER A 26 -2.82 -13.46 7.93
N GLY A 27 -2.33 -13.02 6.76
CA GLY A 27 -2.47 -11.66 6.24
C GLY A 27 -1.41 -10.67 6.72
N GLU A 28 -0.60 -11.04 7.73
CA GLU A 28 0.47 -10.18 8.24
C GLU A 28 1.56 -9.94 7.18
N PRO A 29 2.26 -8.79 7.22
CA PRO A 29 3.44 -8.54 6.38
C PRO A 29 4.53 -9.61 6.58
N ASN A 30 5.18 -9.99 5.48
CA ASN A 30 6.22 -11.03 5.46
C ASN A 30 7.51 -10.61 4.75
N ALA A 31 7.43 -9.97 3.58
CA ALA A 31 8.61 -9.67 2.78
C ALA A 31 9.47 -8.55 3.39
N THR A 32 10.80 -8.72 3.34
CA THR A 32 11.76 -7.73 3.88
C THR A 32 11.85 -6.46 3.03
N THR A 33 11.33 -6.53 1.81
CA THR A 33 11.25 -5.44 0.84
C THR A 33 10.10 -4.47 1.10
N ILE A 34 9.20 -4.76 2.05
CA ILE A 34 8.07 -3.89 2.36
C ILE A 34 8.56 -2.55 2.92
N ARG A 35 7.96 -1.45 2.44
CA ARG A 35 8.22 -0.07 2.89
C ARG A 35 6.98 0.69 3.33
N GLY A 36 5.80 0.07 3.23
CA GLY A 36 4.55 0.62 3.74
C GLY A 36 3.35 -0.11 3.12
N ILE A 37 2.29 -0.23 3.90
CA ILE A 37 1.03 -0.85 3.50
C ILE A 37 -0.11 0.07 3.95
N TRP A 38 -1.03 0.35 3.03
CA TRP A 38 -2.26 1.08 3.30
C TRP A 38 -3.46 0.21 2.94
N PHE A 39 -4.53 0.35 3.72
CA PHE A 39 -5.81 -0.31 3.49
C PHE A 39 -6.87 0.76 3.21
N ASP A 40 -7.73 0.53 2.23
CA ASP A 40 -8.82 1.45 1.88
C ASP A 40 -9.81 1.72 3.02
N GLU A 41 -9.98 0.76 3.94
CA GLU A 41 -10.82 0.90 5.14
C GLU A 41 -10.25 1.88 6.18
N VAL A 42 -8.93 1.98 6.28
CA VAL A 42 -8.20 2.82 7.26
C VAL A 42 -6.97 3.49 6.61
N PRO A 43 -7.17 4.34 5.59
CA PRO A 43 -6.08 4.84 4.76
C PRO A 43 -5.15 5.81 5.51
N ASN A 44 -5.52 6.28 6.69
CA ASN A 44 -4.71 7.16 7.55
C ASN A 44 -3.73 6.39 8.46
N GLU A 45 -3.89 5.07 8.63
CA GLU A 45 -3.12 4.24 9.56
C GLU A 45 -2.28 3.18 8.82
N PRO A 46 -1.20 3.58 8.13
CA PRO A 46 -0.39 2.62 7.39
C PRO A 46 0.37 1.67 8.32
N GLU A 47 0.49 0.42 7.87
CA GLU A 47 1.31 -0.60 8.49
C GLU A 47 2.69 -0.68 7.83
N ALA A 48 3.67 -1.20 8.59
CA ALA A 48 5.04 -1.43 8.10
C ALA A 48 5.68 -0.22 7.39
N LEU A 49 5.30 1.01 7.81
CA LEU A 49 5.76 2.24 7.18
C LEU A 49 7.24 2.49 7.47
N ALA A 50 8.04 2.52 6.40
CA ALA A 50 9.46 2.81 6.47
C ALA A 50 9.73 4.21 7.05
N SER A 51 10.80 4.36 7.81
CA SER A 51 11.13 5.61 8.52
C SER A 51 11.32 6.78 7.55
N GLU A 52 11.79 6.51 6.33
CA GLU A 52 11.94 7.47 5.24
C GLU A 52 10.62 8.09 4.80
N LEU A 53 9.49 7.40 4.97
CA LEU A 53 8.15 7.88 4.58
C LEU A 53 7.39 8.56 5.72
N GLN A 54 7.74 8.30 6.98
CA GLN A 54 6.97 8.78 8.14
C GLN A 54 6.78 10.30 8.14
N GLY A 55 7.85 11.07 7.88
CA GLY A 55 7.78 12.54 7.85
C GLY A 55 6.94 13.07 6.69
N ALA A 56 7.11 12.50 5.49
CA ALA A 56 6.35 12.90 4.31
C ALA A 56 4.87 12.54 4.45
N TRP A 57 4.58 11.38 5.03
CA TRP A 57 3.21 10.92 5.29
C TRP A 57 2.48 11.82 6.30
N ALA A 58 3.14 12.15 7.42
CA ALA A 58 2.57 13.06 8.41
C ALA A 58 2.28 14.45 7.81
N ALA A 59 3.18 14.97 6.97
CA ALA A 59 2.96 16.23 6.27
C ALA A 59 1.79 16.16 5.28
N HIS A 60 1.65 15.04 4.56
CA HIS A 60 0.53 14.83 3.64
C HIS A 60 -0.82 14.82 4.37
N GLN A 61 -0.93 14.06 5.45
CA GLN A 61 -2.15 14.03 6.28
C GLN A 61 -2.49 15.42 6.82
N ALA A 62 -1.51 16.15 7.35
CA ALA A 62 -1.74 17.49 7.89
C ALA A 62 -2.29 18.49 6.84
N ILE A 63 -1.90 18.34 5.57
CA ILE A 63 -2.44 19.17 4.47
C ILE A 63 -3.93 18.86 4.25
N GLN A 64 -4.30 17.58 4.26
CA GLN A 64 -5.67 17.14 4.00
C GLN A 64 -6.59 17.42 5.19
N ASP A 65 -6.09 17.20 6.42
CA ASP A 65 -6.79 17.60 7.64
C ASP A 65 -7.08 19.11 7.66
N ALA A 66 -6.12 19.94 7.22
CA ALA A 66 -6.33 21.39 7.12
C ALA A 66 -7.34 21.79 6.03
N ALA A 67 -7.55 20.92 5.05
CA ALA A 67 -8.51 21.09 3.97
C ALA A 67 -9.88 20.44 4.26
N ASP A 68 -10.04 19.72 5.39
CA ASP A 68 -11.20 18.88 5.70
C ASP A 68 -11.47 17.82 4.61
N GLU A 69 -10.40 17.25 4.06
CA GLU A 69 -10.43 16.24 3.00
C GLU A 69 -9.99 14.86 3.51
N ALA A 70 -10.53 13.81 2.89
CA ALA A 70 -10.09 12.44 3.15
C ALA A 70 -8.67 12.20 2.62
N VAL A 71 -7.95 11.29 3.29
CA VAL A 71 -6.55 11.04 2.95
C VAL A 71 -6.41 10.39 1.56
N ASP A 72 -5.49 10.90 0.73
CA ASP A 72 -5.27 10.42 -0.65
C ASP A 72 -3.93 9.68 -0.77
N VAL A 73 -3.99 8.38 -0.50
CA VAL A 73 -2.82 7.48 -0.56
C VAL A 73 -2.14 7.51 -1.93
N ILE A 74 -2.89 7.58 -3.03
CA ILE A 74 -2.32 7.58 -4.38
C ILE A 74 -1.59 8.88 -4.66
N ALA A 75 -2.15 10.03 -4.29
CA ALA A 75 -1.49 11.32 -4.41
C ALA A 75 -0.19 11.34 -3.60
N PHE A 76 -0.21 10.83 -2.37
CA PHE A 76 0.99 10.67 -1.56
C PHE A 76 2.05 9.81 -2.27
N LEU A 77 1.72 8.57 -2.67
CA LEU A 77 2.67 7.65 -3.29
C LEU A 77 3.26 8.22 -4.58
N LYS A 78 2.45 8.87 -5.42
CA LYS A 78 2.93 9.54 -6.64
C LYS A 78 3.88 10.69 -6.35
N SER A 79 3.72 11.40 -5.22
CA SER A 79 4.57 12.51 -4.81
C SER A 79 5.96 12.12 -4.29
N VAL A 80 6.14 10.87 -3.85
CA VAL A 80 7.41 10.39 -3.25
C VAL A 80 8.47 10.10 -4.31
N ASP A 81 9.64 10.73 -4.26
CA ASP A 81 10.75 10.43 -5.17
C ASP A 81 11.62 9.28 -4.65
N GLN A 82 11.25 8.04 -4.99
CA GLN A 82 11.99 6.82 -4.67
C GLN A 82 11.97 5.87 -5.89
N PRO A 83 12.94 5.96 -6.82
CA PRO A 83 12.89 5.25 -8.10
C PRO A 83 13.07 3.73 -8.01
N GLY A 84 13.64 3.22 -6.90
CA GLY A 84 13.74 1.78 -6.63
C GLY A 84 12.47 1.19 -5.99
N TRP A 85 11.53 2.04 -5.58
CA TRP A 85 10.32 1.60 -4.87
C TRP A 85 9.11 1.64 -5.79
N VAL A 86 8.26 0.63 -5.68
CA VAL A 86 7.04 0.50 -6.46
C VAL A 86 5.88 0.25 -5.52
N ALA A 87 4.81 1.03 -5.68
CA ALA A 87 3.54 0.79 -5.03
C ALA A 87 2.66 -0.11 -5.88
N PHE A 88 2.14 -1.17 -5.30
CA PHE A 88 1.13 -2.02 -5.92
C PHE A 88 -0.23 -1.70 -5.30
N GLU A 89 -1.13 -1.18 -6.12
CA GLU A 89 -2.54 -1.01 -5.79
C GLU A 89 -3.26 -2.31 -6.14
N ILE A 90 -3.54 -3.12 -5.13
CA ILE A 90 -4.11 -4.46 -5.28
C ILE A 90 -5.55 -4.42 -4.82
N THR A 91 -6.48 -4.50 -5.76
CA THR A 91 -7.88 -4.75 -5.45
C THR A 91 -8.13 -6.25 -5.47
N THR A 92 -8.60 -6.77 -4.34
CA THR A 92 -9.15 -8.12 -4.25
C THR A 92 -10.67 -8.06 -4.26
N SER A 93 -11.32 -8.96 -5.00
CA SER A 93 -12.77 -9.04 -5.04
C SER A 93 -13.26 -10.44 -4.68
N GLY A 94 -14.43 -10.52 -4.04
CA GLY A 94 -15.00 -11.77 -3.57
C GLY A 94 -16.49 -11.70 -3.29
N MET A 95 -17.03 -12.80 -2.79
CA MET A 95 -18.45 -12.93 -2.44
C MET A 95 -18.58 -13.33 -0.97
N ALA A 96 -19.23 -12.47 -0.19
CA ALA A 96 -19.67 -12.77 1.17
C ALA A 96 -21.21 -12.73 1.22
N CYS A 97 -21.80 -11.71 1.84
CA CYS A 97 -23.25 -11.42 1.78
C CYS A 97 -23.64 -10.55 0.56
N GLY A 98 -22.78 -10.50 -0.44
CA GLY A 98 -22.81 -9.63 -1.61
C GLY A 98 -21.39 -9.49 -2.18
N PRO A 99 -21.21 -8.78 -3.32
CA PRO A 99 -19.89 -8.44 -3.82
C PRO A 99 -19.13 -7.61 -2.79
N VAL A 100 -17.94 -8.06 -2.42
CA VAL A 100 -17.01 -7.31 -1.58
C VAL A 100 -15.74 -7.07 -2.38
N SER A 101 -15.16 -5.88 -2.22
CA SER A 101 -13.85 -5.54 -2.76
C SER A 101 -13.07 -4.78 -1.70
N ASN A 102 -11.78 -5.07 -1.59
CA ASN A 102 -10.87 -4.33 -0.74
C ASN A 102 -9.61 -4.00 -1.54
N THR A 103 -9.17 -2.75 -1.46
CA THR A 103 -7.94 -2.28 -2.08
C THR A 103 -6.87 -2.03 -1.04
N THR A 104 -5.69 -2.58 -1.30
CA THR A 104 -4.48 -2.27 -0.52
C THR A 104 -3.44 -1.61 -1.41
N TRP A 105 -2.66 -0.70 -0.84
CA TRP A 105 -1.48 -0.14 -1.49
C TRP A 105 -0.25 -0.66 -0.76
N THR A 106 0.53 -1.51 -1.43
CA THR A 106 1.74 -2.11 -0.85
C THR A 106 2.98 -1.60 -1.56
N VAL A 107 3.86 -0.92 -0.81
CA VAL A 107 5.12 -0.41 -1.34
C VAL A 107 6.22 -1.44 -1.12
N LEU A 108 6.88 -1.84 -2.22
CA LEU A 108 8.02 -2.73 -2.22
C LEU A 108 9.27 -2.00 -2.74
N ASP A 109 10.39 -2.22 -2.06
CA ASP A 109 11.72 -1.90 -2.53
C ASP A 109 12.21 -3.00 -3.49
N LEU A 110 12.29 -2.66 -4.78
CA LEU A 110 12.67 -3.57 -5.85
C LEU A 110 14.12 -3.35 -6.34
N SER A 111 14.91 -2.57 -5.59
CA SER A 111 16.32 -2.30 -5.91
C SER A 111 17.27 -3.48 -5.66
#